data_AF-A0A534BTG1-F1
#
_entry.id   AF-A0A534BTG1-F1
#
_cell.length_a   1.000
_cell.length_b   1.000
_cell.length_c   1.000
_cell.angle_alpha   90.00
_cell.angle_beta   90.00
_cell.angle_gamma   90.00
#
_symmetry.space_group_name_H-M   'P 1'
#
loop_
_entity.id
_entity.type
_entity.pdbx_description
1 polymer ?
#
loop_
_entity_poly.entity_id
_entity_poly.type
_entity_poly.pdbx_seq_one_letter_code
_entity_poly.pdbx_strand_id
1 'polypeptide(L)'
;MIPNRIGRHEESWLLLPWLANGRLSPRERLEVEEHLSECAACTEELARQRLMCQLLTEPERVTYAPGPSFRRLMDRIDGHGSREPRVGPSVQARASAASAAVWREPRLAWAASLVLAVGLAAVATTAYRWAQPRY
;
A
#
# COMPACT_ATOMS: atom_id res chain seq x y z
N MET A 1 -11.45 22.76 -33.54
CA MET A 1 -11.31 21.42 -32.93
C MET A 1 -11.31 21.63 -31.42
N ILE A 2 -12.41 21.35 -30.74
CA ILE A 2 -12.53 21.58 -29.29
C ILE A 2 -11.81 20.42 -28.61
N PRO A 3 -10.71 20.63 -27.88
CA PRO A 3 -10.01 19.53 -27.22
C PRO A 3 -10.96 18.85 -26.24
N ASN A 4 -10.89 17.52 -26.17
CA ASN A 4 -11.66 16.71 -25.24
C ASN A 4 -11.24 17.04 -23.80
N ARG A 5 -11.87 18.07 -23.22
CA ARG A 5 -11.55 18.60 -21.88
C ARG A 5 -11.71 17.55 -20.77
N ILE A 6 -12.62 16.58 -20.95
CA ILE A 6 -12.83 15.49 -20.00
C ILE A 6 -11.65 14.52 -20.04
N GLY A 7 -11.17 14.15 -21.23
CA GLY A 7 -9.99 13.28 -21.38
C GLY A 7 -8.71 13.91 -20.80
N ARG A 8 -8.48 15.21 -21.09
CA ARG A 8 -7.32 15.94 -20.54
C ARG A 8 -7.40 16.11 -19.03
N HIS A 9 -8.61 16.26 -18.48
CA HIS A 9 -8.82 16.31 -17.04
C HIS A 9 -8.44 14.98 -16.37
N GLU A 10 -8.94 13.85 -16.88
CA GLU A 10 -8.64 12.52 -16.32
C GLU A 10 -7.14 12.20 -16.38
N GLU A 11 -6.51 12.48 -17.53
CA GLU A 11 -5.08 12.27 -17.70
C GLU A 11 -4.25 13.14 -16.73
N SER A 12 -4.60 14.43 -16.62
CA SER A 12 -3.96 15.33 -15.66
C SER A 12 -4.16 14.87 -14.22
N TRP A 13 -5.37 14.38 -13.90
CA TRP A 13 -5.73 13.88 -12.58
C TRP A 13 -4.85 12.69 -12.15
N LEU A 14 -4.61 11.75 -13.06
CA LEU A 14 -3.73 10.61 -12.83
C LEU A 14 -2.26 11.00 -12.64
N LEU A 15 -1.85 12.14 -13.22
CA LEU A 15 -0.49 12.65 -13.14
C LEU A 15 -0.23 13.52 -11.89
N LEU A 16 -1.26 14.05 -11.22
CA LEU A 16 -1.10 14.91 -10.03
C LEU A 16 -0.21 14.30 -8.93
N PRO A 17 -0.33 13.00 -8.56
CA PRO A 17 0.52 12.43 -7.51
C PRO A 17 2.00 12.43 -7.90
N TRP A 18 2.30 12.24 -9.18
CA TRP A 18 3.67 12.28 -9.69
C TRP A 18 4.21 13.71 -9.72
N LEU A 19 3.33 14.71 -9.89
CA LEU A 19 3.66 16.13 -9.81
C LEU A 19 3.93 16.57 -8.38
N ALA A 20 3.11 16.12 -7.44
CA ALA A 20 3.32 16.35 -6.01
C ALA A 20 4.66 15.75 -5.54
N ASN A 21 5.03 14.58 -6.05
CA ASN A 21 6.30 13.90 -5.73
C ASN A 21 7.50 14.36 -6.58
N GLY A 22 7.31 15.24 -7.57
CA GLY A 22 8.38 15.75 -8.43
C GLY A 22 9.01 14.71 -9.37
N ARG A 23 8.25 13.68 -9.79
CA ARG A 23 8.76 12.57 -10.62
C ARG A 23 8.31 12.57 -12.08
N LEU A 24 7.55 13.58 -12.51
CA LEU A 24 7.13 13.72 -13.91
C LEU A 24 8.28 14.10 -14.84
N SER A 25 8.17 13.69 -16.10
CA SER A 25 9.04 14.22 -17.14
C SER A 25 8.74 15.70 -17.41
N PRO A 26 9.69 16.48 -17.96
CA PRO A 26 9.48 17.90 -18.25
C PRO A 26 8.30 18.16 -19.20
N ARG A 27 8.08 17.27 -20.18
CA ARG A 27 6.99 17.38 -21.14
C ARG A 27 5.63 17.23 -20.47
N GLU A 28 5.44 16.14 -19.72
CA GLU A 28 4.18 15.86 -19.02
C GLU A 28 3.89 16.91 -17.96
N ARG A 29 4.94 17.44 -17.30
CA ARG A 29 4.80 18.52 -16.33
C ARG A 29 4.18 19.78 -16.96
N LEU A 30 4.64 20.18 -18.14
CA LEU A 30 4.09 21.34 -18.85
C LEU A 30 2.61 21.13 -19.24
N GLU A 31 2.28 19.94 -19.73
CA GLU A 31 0.90 19.57 -20.12
C GLU A 31 -0.06 19.62 -18.93
N VAL A 32 0.36 19.11 -17.78
CA VAL A 32 -0.44 19.13 -16.54
C VAL A 32 -0.52 20.56 -15.97
N GLU A 33 0.57 21.32 -15.98
CA GLU A 33 0.60 22.73 -15.52
C GLU A 33 -0.32 23.64 -16.36
N GLU A 34 -0.38 23.42 -17.67
CA GLU A 34 -1.33 24.12 -18.55
C GLU A 34 -2.78 23.84 -18.13
N HIS A 35 -3.13 22.56 -17.91
CA HIS A 35 -4.48 22.19 -17.47
C HIS A 35 -4.82 22.72 -16.06
N LEU A 36 -3.84 22.75 -15.15
CA LEU A 36 -4.01 23.31 -13.80
C LEU A 36 -4.37 24.79 -13.82
N SER A 37 -3.88 25.56 -14.80
CA SER A 37 -4.23 26.98 -14.96
C SER A 37 -5.71 27.20 -15.30
N GLU A 38 -6.37 26.19 -15.87
CA GLU A 38 -7.75 26.26 -16.32
C GLU A 38 -8.73 25.49 -15.40
N CYS A 39 -8.22 24.63 -14.51
CA CYS A 39 -9.05 23.73 -13.69
C CYS A 39 -8.78 23.89 -12.19
N ALA A 40 -9.71 24.56 -11.50
CA ALA A 40 -9.64 24.76 -10.06
C ALA A 40 -9.66 23.43 -9.26
N ALA A 41 -10.42 22.43 -9.71
CA ALA A 41 -10.52 21.13 -9.04
C ALA A 41 -9.17 20.39 -9.01
N CYS A 42 -8.44 20.38 -10.13
CA CYS A 42 -7.10 19.78 -10.18
C CYS A 42 -6.09 20.54 -9.33
N THR A 43 -6.20 21.86 -9.24
CA THR A 43 -5.33 22.71 -8.42
C THR A 43 -5.56 22.49 -6.92
N GLU A 44 -6.82 22.37 -6.49
CA GLU A 44 -7.18 22.05 -5.11
C GLU A 44 -6.68 20.65 -4.72
N GLU A 45 -6.87 19.67 -5.59
CA GLU A 45 -6.38 18.31 -5.37
C GLU A 45 -4.85 18.26 -5.27
N LEU A 46 -4.13 18.98 -6.14
CA LEU A 46 -2.67 19.08 -6.07
C LEU A 46 -2.20 19.68 -4.75
N ALA A 47 -2.89 20.72 -4.25
CA ALA A 47 -2.57 21.33 -2.97
C ALA A 47 -2.74 20.34 -1.81
N ARG A 48 -3.83 19.56 -1.81
CA ARG A 48 -4.09 18.50 -0.83
C ARG A 48 -3.01 17.42 -0.88
N GLN A 49 -2.60 16.99 -2.07
CA GLN A 49 -1.54 16.00 -2.25
C GLN A 49 -0.18 16.50 -1.75
N ARG A 50 0.18 17.76 -2.06
CA ARG A 50 1.42 18.38 -1.56
C ARG A 50 1.44 18.46 -0.04
N LEU A 51 0.32 18.81 0.59
CA LEU A 51 0.21 18.83 2.05
C LEU A 51 0.46 17.44 2.65
N MET A 52 -0.14 16.38 2.07
CA MET A 52 0.11 15.00 2.51
C MET A 52 1.57 14.61 2.34
N CYS A 53 2.19 14.93 1.20
CA CYS A 53 3.62 14.67 0.97
C CYS A 53 4.49 15.39 2.01
N GLN A 54 4.16 16.63 2.36
CA GLN A 54 4.88 17.39 3.40
C GLN A 54 4.75 16.72 4.75
N LEU A 55 3.54 16.39 5.19
CA LEU A 55 3.31 15.73 6.48
C LEU A 55 4.01 14.36 6.61
N LEU A 56 4.11 13.62 5.50
CA LEU A 56 4.81 12.33 5.46
C LEU A 56 6.34 12.46 5.37
N THR A 57 6.83 13.56 4.79
CA THR A 57 8.28 13.79 4.60
C THR A 57 8.89 14.59 5.75
N GLU A 58 8.07 15.31 6.51
CA GLU A 58 8.48 16.00 7.73
C GLU A 58 9.19 14.98 8.63
N PRO A 59 10.51 15.12 8.85
CA PRO A 59 11.24 14.13 9.62
C PRO A 59 10.74 14.23 11.05
N GLU A 60 9.93 13.26 11.47
CA GLU A 60 9.63 13.06 12.88
C GLU A 60 11.00 12.99 13.57
N ARG A 61 11.22 13.86 14.56
CA ARG A 61 12.48 13.95 15.32
C ARG A 61 12.67 12.73 16.22
N VAL A 62 12.33 11.55 15.74
CA VAL A 62 12.81 10.32 16.34
C VAL A 62 14.31 10.30 16.09
N THR A 63 15.09 10.26 17.16
CA THR A 63 16.52 9.93 17.09
C THR A 63 16.64 8.50 16.56
N TYR A 64 16.49 8.35 15.25
CA TYR A 64 16.73 7.12 14.56
C TYR A 64 18.24 6.91 14.62
N ALA A 65 18.68 5.94 15.42
CA ALA A 65 20.04 5.42 15.39
C ALA A 65 20.03 4.20 14.45
N PRO A 66 20.11 4.39 13.11
CA PRO A 66 20.09 3.29 12.16
C PRO A 66 21.26 2.34 12.36
N GLY A 67 22.40 2.81 12.88
CA GLY A 67 23.64 2.04 12.93
C GLY A 67 23.49 0.68 13.63
N PRO A 68 23.01 0.62 14.89
CA PRO A 68 22.86 -0.65 15.61
C PRO A 68 21.78 -1.58 15.04
N SER A 69 20.63 -1.05 14.62
CA SER A 69 19.51 -1.85 14.08
C SER A 69 19.81 -2.38 12.68
N PHE A 70 20.41 -1.54 11.82
CA PHE A 70 20.85 -1.91 10.48
C PHE A 70 21.96 -2.97 10.52
N ARG A 71 22.94 -2.84 11.42
CA ARG A 71 24.01 -3.83 11.58
C ARG A 71 23.47 -5.20 11.99
N ARG A 72 22.55 -5.24 12.97
CA ARG A 72 21.87 -6.49 13.36
C ARG A 72 21.07 -7.10 12.21
N LEU A 73 20.47 -6.27 11.35
CA LEU A 73 19.77 -6.75 10.17
C LEU A 73 20.76 -7.38 9.18
N MET A 74 21.86 -6.69 8.87
CA MET A 74 22.92 -7.19 7.99
C MET A 74 23.54 -8.48 8.51
N ASP A 75 23.86 -8.58 9.81
CA ASP A 75 24.39 -9.80 10.42
C ASP A 75 23.46 -11.02 10.23
N ARG A 76 22.13 -10.81 10.22
CA ARG A 76 21.18 -11.89 9.93
C ARG A 76 21.14 -12.23 8.43
N ILE A 77 21.24 -11.22 7.57
CA ILE A 77 21.27 -11.38 6.12
C ILE A 77 22.51 -12.15 5.68
N ASP A 78 23.65 -11.77 6.23
CA ASP A 78 24.93 -12.43 6.02
C ASP A 78 24.98 -13.80 6.73
N GLY A 79 24.28 -13.93 7.87
CA GLY A 79 24.15 -15.14 8.67
C GLY A 79 23.19 -16.21 8.11
N HIS A 80 22.58 -16.00 6.94
CA HIS A 80 21.69 -16.98 6.29
C HIS A 80 22.36 -18.32 5.88
N GLY A 81 23.66 -18.52 6.19
CA GLY A 81 24.37 -19.79 6.00
C GLY A 81 24.46 -20.70 7.23
N SER A 82 24.26 -20.21 8.45
CA SER A 82 24.53 -21.01 9.67
C SER A 82 23.51 -20.76 10.76
N ARG A 83 22.35 -21.43 10.65
CA ARG A 83 21.46 -21.62 11.80
C ARG A 83 22.05 -22.68 12.71
N GLU A 84 22.98 -22.31 13.58
CA GLU A 84 23.25 -23.12 14.77
C GLU A 84 22.01 -23.06 15.68
N PRO A 85 21.45 -24.22 16.09
CA PRO A 85 20.36 -24.24 17.04
C PRO A 85 20.90 -23.81 18.41
N ARG A 86 20.51 -22.61 18.88
CA ARG A 86 20.66 -22.28 20.31
C ARG A 86 19.76 -23.22 21.11
N VAL A 87 20.35 -24.28 21.65
CA VAL A 87 19.77 -25.08 22.72
C VAL A 87 19.84 -24.23 23.99
N GLY A 88 18.79 -23.45 24.24
CA GLY A 88 18.54 -22.90 25.58
C GLY A 88 18.03 -24.02 26.51
N PRO A 89 18.36 -23.99 27.81
CA PRO A 89 17.89 -25.01 28.74
C PRO A 89 16.36 -24.98 28.81
N SER A 90 15.79 -26.15 28.59
CA SER A 90 14.36 -26.41 28.50
C SER A 90 13.66 -26.24 29.86
N VAL A 91 12.87 -25.18 30.00
CA VAL A 91 11.90 -25.02 31.12
C VAL A 91 10.45 -25.02 30.63
N GLN A 92 10.19 -25.28 29.34
CA GLN A 92 8.84 -25.22 28.75
C GLN A 92 8.23 -26.58 28.35
N ALA A 93 8.76 -27.69 28.87
CA ALA A 93 8.22 -29.03 28.58
C ALA A 93 6.96 -29.42 29.39
N ARG A 94 6.22 -28.49 29.99
CA ARG A 94 5.00 -28.84 30.77
C ARG A 94 3.71 -28.12 30.40
N ALA A 95 3.66 -27.36 29.31
CA ALA A 95 2.45 -26.63 28.91
C ALA A 95 1.91 -26.99 27.51
N SER A 96 2.25 -28.15 26.93
CA SER A 96 1.84 -28.51 25.56
C SER A 96 0.80 -29.63 25.45
N ALA A 97 0.36 -30.24 26.54
CA ALA A 97 -0.62 -31.33 26.47
C ALA A 97 -2.10 -30.88 26.49
N ALA A 98 -2.40 -29.63 26.88
CA ALA A 98 -3.78 -29.15 27.00
C ALA A 98 -4.35 -28.49 25.72
N SER A 99 -3.49 -28.08 24.78
CA SER A 99 -3.89 -27.30 23.58
C SER A 99 -4.13 -28.15 22.34
N ALA A 100 -3.85 -29.46 22.37
CA ALA A 100 -4.11 -30.36 21.25
C ALA A 100 -5.56 -30.88 21.17
N ALA A 101 -6.39 -30.62 22.20
CA ALA A 101 -7.75 -31.17 22.30
C ALA A 101 -8.87 -30.24 21.74
N VAL A 102 -8.55 -29.01 21.32
CA VAL A 102 -9.54 -28.02 20.83
C VAL A 102 -9.64 -28.02 19.29
N TRP A 103 -9.20 -29.10 18.64
CA TRP A 103 -9.30 -29.28 17.20
C TRP A 103 -10.16 -30.50 16.87
N ARG A 104 -11.47 -30.40 17.12
CA ARG A 104 -12.49 -31.25 16.48
C ARG A 104 -13.88 -30.71 16.74
N GLU A 105 -14.35 -29.84 15.86
CA GLU A 105 -15.76 -29.84 15.43
C GLU A 105 -15.79 -29.43 13.94
N PRO A 106 -15.97 -30.37 12.99
CA PRO A 106 -15.89 -30.08 11.54
C PRO A 106 -17.17 -29.45 10.96
N ARG A 107 -17.99 -28.80 11.78
CA ARG A 107 -19.38 -28.42 11.44
C ARG A 107 -19.56 -26.97 11.00
N LEU A 108 -18.58 -26.08 11.27
CA LEU A 108 -18.62 -24.67 10.85
C LEU A 108 -17.76 -24.34 9.62
N ALA A 109 -17.08 -25.33 9.02
CA ALA A 109 -16.14 -25.11 7.92
C ALA A 109 -16.78 -24.56 6.62
N TRP A 110 -18.11 -24.65 6.48
CA TRP A 110 -18.82 -24.20 5.26
C TRP A 110 -19.23 -22.72 5.30
N ALA A 111 -19.22 -22.07 6.47
CA ALA A 111 -19.60 -20.67 6.57
C ALA A 111 -18.49 -19.72 6.06
N ALA A 112 -17.22 -20.09 6.26
CA ALA A 112 -16.08 -19.27 5.83
C ALA A 112 -15.96 -19.17 4.30
N SER A 113 -16.28 -20.24 3.58
CA SER A 113 -16.19 -20.27 2.11
C SER A 113 -17.22 -19.37 1.43
N LEU A 114 -18.44 -19.27 2.00
CA LEU A 114 -19.49 -18.40 1.47
C LEU A 114 -19.17 -16.92 1.65
N VAL A 115 -18.62 -16.53 2.80
CA VAL A 115 -18.21 -15.12 3.06
C VAL A 115 -17.09 -14.71 2.09
N LEU A 116 -16.12 -15.59 1.85
CA LEU A 116 -15.03 -15.31 0.92
C LEU A 116 -15.52 -15.19 -0.54
N ALA A 117 -16.42 -16.07 -0.98
CA ALA A 117 -16.97 -16.04 -2.33
C ALA A 117 -17.82 -14.78 -2.59
N VAL A 118 -18.66 -14.38 -1.62
CA VAL A 118 -19.45 -13.14 -1.72
C VAL A 118 -18.55 -11.89 -1.71
N GLY A 119 -17.52 -11.88 -0.86
CA GLY A 119 -16.54 -10.79 -0.84
C GLY A 119 -15.81 -10.62 -2.16
N LEU A 120 -15.32 -11.72 -2.76
CA LEU A 120 -14.64 -11.68 -4.05
C LEU A 120 -15.57 -11.27 -5.20
N ALA A 121 -16.82 -11.73 -5.21
CA ALA A 121 -17.81 -11.32 -6.21
C ALA A 121 -18.18 -9.83 -6.10
N ALA A 122 -18.30 -9.30 -4.88
CA ALA A 122 -18.54 -7.87 -4.66
C ALA A 122 -17.37 -7.01 -5.15
N VAL A 123 -16.13 -7.44 -4.88
CA VAL A 123 -14.92 -6.73 -5.36
C VAL A 123 -14.79 -6.83 -6.89
N ALA A 124 -15.08 -7.99 -7.48
CA ALA A 124 -15.03 -8.16 -8.93
C ALA A 124 -16.09 -7.32 -9.65
N THR A 125 -17.31 -7.23 -9.10
CA THR A 125 -18.39 -6.42 -9.69
C THR A 125 -18.13 -4.92 -9.55
N THR A 126 -17.57 -4.45 -8.43
CA THR A 126 -17.16 -3.04 -8.32
C THR A 126 -16.02 -2.73 -9.28
N ALA A 127 -14.97 -3.55 -9.34
CA ALA A 127 -13.88 -3.38 -10.30
C ALA A 127 -14.39 -3.37 -11.76
N TYR A 128 -15.32 -4.26 -12.10
CA TYR A 128 -15.92 -4.32 -13.43
C TYR A 128 -16.77 -3.09 -13.76
N ARG A 129 -17.52 -2.55 -12.79
CA ARG A 129 -18.29 -1.31 -12.96
C ARG A 129 -17.42 -0.07 -13.17
N TRP A 130 -16.23 -0.04 -12.56
CA TRP A 130 -15.24 1.02 -12.79
C TRP A 130 -14.50 0.84 -14.13
N ALA A 131 -14.37 -0.39 -14.60
CA ALA A 131 -13.67 -0.73 -15.84
C ALA A 131 -14.53 -0.63 -17.11
N GLN A 132 -15.85 -0.43 -17.02
CA GLN A 132 -16.69 -0.24 -18.21
C GLN A 132 -16.72 1.25 -18.62
N PRO A 133 -16.07 1.63 -19.73
CA PRO A 133 -16.25 2.95 -20.33
C PRO A 133 -17.69 3.04 -20.85
N ARG A 134 -18.46 3.99 -20.31
CA ARG A 134 -19.78 4.34 -20.84
C ARG A 134 -19.58 5.00 -22.21
N TYR A 135 -19.78 4.23 -23.27
CA TYR A 135 -20.03 4.75 -24.62
C TYR A 135 -21.48 5.23 -24.75
#